data_AF-A0A7V7CSK2-F1
#
_entry.id   AF-A0A7V7CSK2-F1
#
_cell.length_a   1.000
_cell.length_b   1.000
_cell.length_c   1.000
_cell.angle_alpha   90.00
_cell.angle_beta   90.00
_cell.angle_gamma   90.00
#
_symmetry.space_group_name_H-M   'P 1'
#
loop_
_entity.id
_entity.type
_entity.pdbx_description
1 polymer ?
#
loop_
_entity_poly.entity_id
_entity_poly.type
_entity_poly.pdbx_seq_one_letter_code
_entity_poly.pdbx_strand_id
1 'polypeptide(L)'
;MMQQNNLLKIGLWRRLLEDFRLLGALIKDYWKGEYRDVSLGSIAVFVLAIVYVLSPIDILPDFIPFLGQIDDAFILLFCIYLLEKDLHKYQNWKKDRS
;
A
#
# COMPACT_ATOMS: atom_id res chain seq x y z
N MET A 1 23.68 -17.51 -21.43
CA MET A 1 22.39 -17.28 -20.73
C MET A 1 22.56 -16.29 -19.56
N MET A 2 22.93 -15.02 -19.82
CA MET A 2 23.08 -14.00 -18.76
C MET A 2 22.44 -12.63 -19.09
N GLN A 3 21.86 -12.45 -20.29
CA GLN A 3 21.30 -11.15 -20.73
C GLN A 3 19.81 -10.94 -20.39
N GLN A 4 18.99 -12.00 -20.25
CA GLN A 4 17.54 -11.85 -19.98
C GLN A 4 17.23 -11.28 -18.59
N ASN A 5 18.09 -11.49 -17.60
CA ASN A 5 17.86 -11.06 -16.22
C ASN A 5 17.83 -9.54 -16.07
N ASN A 6 18.56 -8.80 -16.90
CA ASN A 6 18.55 -7.34 -16.86
C ASN A 6 17.28 -6.75 -17.46
N LEU A 7 16.72 -7.35 -18.51
CA LEU A 7 15.48 -6.87 -19.13
C LEU A 7 14.28 -7.06 -18.22
N LEU A 8 14.19 -8.21 -17.54
CA LEU A 8 13.16 -8.46 -16.53
C LEU A 8 13.27 -7.49 -15.36
N LYS A 9 14.50 -7.27 -14.84
CA LYS A 9 14.74 -6.29 -13.77
C LYS A 9 14.29 -4.88 -14.19
N ILE A 10 14.69 -4.41 -15.36
CA ILE A 10 14.33 -3.07 -15.86
C ILE A 10 12.81 -2.90 -15.97
N GLY A 11 12.11 -3.92 -16.51
CA GLY A 11 10.65 -3.89 -16.57
C GLY A 11 9.99 -3.85 -15.19
N LEU A 12 10.54 -4.58 -14.22
CA LEU A 12 10.02 -4.65 -12.85
C LEU A 12 10.25 -3.33 -12.09
N TRP A 13 11.44 -2.73 -12.20
CA TRP A 13 11.75 -1.42 -11.62
C TRP A 13 10.88 -0.30 -12.19
N ARG A 14 10.57 -0.34 -13.49
CA ARG A 14 9.71 0.66 -14.11
C ARG A 14 8.28 0.59 -13.57
N ARG A 15 7.74 -0.62 -13.40
CA ARG A 15 6.42 -0.83 -12.79
C ARG A 15 6.37 -0.31 -11.36
N LEU A 16 7.39 -0.66 -10.55
CA LEU A 16 7.50 -0.15 -9.18
C LEU A 16 7.51 1.39 -9.14
N LEU A 17 8.30 2.04 -10.00
CA LEU A 17 8.33 3.51 -10.08
C LEU A 17 6.98 4.11 -10.49
N GLU A 18 6.26 3.48 -11.42
CA GLU A 18 4.91 3.89 -11.80
C GLU A 18 3.92 3.74 -10.64
N ASP A 19 3.97 2.63 -9.91
CA ASP A 19 3.14 2.39 -8.73
C ASP A 19 3.44 3.42 -7.63
N PHE A 20 4.71 3.69 -7.33
CA PHE A 20 5.11 4.74 -6.39
C PHE A 20 4.62 6.12 -6.83
N ARG A 21 4.69 6.45 -8.13
CA ARG A 21 4.19 7.73 -8.66
C ARG A 21 2.67 7.83 -8.51
N LEU A 22 1.94 6.75 -8.73
CA LEU A 22 0.48 6.70 -8.57
C LEU A 22 0.08 6.80 -7.10
N LEU A 23 0.77 6.10 -6.21
CA LEU A 23 0.59 6.22 -4.76
C LEU A 23 0.81 7.65 -4.28
N GLY A 24 1.92 8.28 -4.69
CA GLY A 24 2.19 9.68 -4.34
C GLY A 24 1.13 10.65 -4.85
N ALA A 25 0.57 10.38 -6.04
CA ALA A 25 -0.52 11.18 -6.58
C ALA A 25 -1.85 10.94 -5.84
N LEU A 26 -2.15 9.70 -5.47
CA LEU A 26 -3.31 9.34 -4.65
C LEU A 26 -3.26 10.05 -3.30
N ILE A 27 -2.12 10.00 -2.60
CA ILE A 27 -1.93 10.70 -1.32
C ILE A 27 -2.12 12.20 -1.48
N LYS A 28 -1.55 12.78 -2.54
CA LYS A 28 -1.69 14.22 -2.84
C LYS A 28 -3.14 14.62 -3.09
N ASP A 29 -3.86 13.85 -3.91
CA ASP A 29 -5.25 14.14 -4.26
C ASP A 29 -6.20 13.89 -3.08
N TYR A 30 -5.84 12.94 -2.19
CA TYR A 30 -6.51 12.71 -0.92
C TYR A 30 -6.35 13.89 0.04
N TRP A 31 -5.13 14.41 0.21
CA TRP A 31 -4.85 15.58 1.04
C TRP A 31 -5.54 16.84 0.52
N LYS A 32 -5.62 17.00 -0.81
CA LYS A 32 -6.37 18.08 -1.44
C LYS A 32 -7.89 17.92 -1.33
N GLY A 33 -8.38 16.74 -0.95
CA GLY A 33 -9.80 16.41 -0.88
C GLY A 33 -10.46 16.19 -2.25
N GLU A 34 -9.68 16.11 -3.33
CA GLU A 34 -10.19 15.86 -4.69
C GLU A 34 -10.60 14.40 -4.90
N TYR A 35 -9.97 13.48 -4.15
CA TYR A 35 -10.27 12.05 -4.17
C TYR A 35 -10.38 11.52 -2.74
N ARG A 36 -11.60 11.18 -2.30
CA ARG A 36 -11.87 10.59 -0.96
C ARG A 36 -12.51 9.21 -1.02
N ASP A 37 -12.69 8.64 -2.21
CA ASP A 37 -13.20 7.29 -2.40
C ASP A 37 -12.09 6.25 -2.18
N VAL A 38 -11.60 6.22 -0.94
CA VAL A 38 -10.66 5.21 -0.44
C VAL A 38 -11.45 4.14 0.32
N SER A 39 -11.12 2.87 0.09
CA SER A 39 -11.73 1.75 0.80
C SER A 39 -11.41 1.82 2.29
N LEU A 40 -12.32 1.31 3.13
CA LEU A 40 -12.10 1.12 4.57
C LEU A 40 -10.77 0.43 4.88
N GLY A 41 -10.32 -0.43 3.97
CA GLY A 41 -9.03 -1.09 4.07
C GLY A 41 -7.82 -0.16 3.92
N SER A 42 -7.82 0.77 2.98
CA SER A 42 -6.72 1.76 2.91
C SER A 42 -6.75 2.73 4.07
N ILE A 43 -7.93 3.03 4.62
CA ILE A 43 -8.04 3.75 5.89
C ILE A 43 -7.38 2.94 7.01
N ALA A 44 -7.62 1.63 7.09
CA ALA A 44 -6.94 0.76 8.05
C ALA A 44 -5.42 0.74 7.84
N VAL A 45 -4.93 0.67 6.60
CA VAL A 45 -3.48 0.79 6.29
C VAL A 45 -2.93 2.16 6.72
N PHE A 46 -3.67 3.24 6.49
CA PHE A 46 -3.26 4.59 6.87
C PHE A 46 -3.21 4.75 8.38
N VAL A 47 -4.21 4.22 9.09
CA VAL A 47 -4.25 4.16 10.54
C VAL A 47 -3.09 3.31 11.07
N LEU A 48 -2.85 2.12 10.51
CA LEU A 48 -1.71 1.26 10.88
C LEU A 48 -0.37 1.96 10.64
N ALA A 49 -0.21 2.67 9.53
CA ALA A 49 1.01 3.42 9.22
C ALA A 49 1.23 4.60 10.19
N ILE A 50 0.18 5.37 10.51
CA ILE A 50 0.24 6.45 11.51
C ILE A 50 0.58 5.87 12.87
N VAL A 51 -0.10 4.80 13.25
CA VAL A 51 0.13 4.08 14.50
C VAL A 51 1.58 3.59 14.59
N TYR A 52 2.11 2.99 13.52
CA TYR A 52 3.51 2.56 13.43
C TYR A 52 4.50 3.72 13.52
N VAL A 53 4.18 4.89 12.97
CA VAL A 53 5.03 6.10 13.07
C VAL A 53 4.98 6.71 14.48
N LEU A 54 3.81 6.73 15.12
CA LEU A 54 3.61 7.34 16.44
C LEU A 54 4.16 6.47 17.57
N SER A 55 4.05 5.16 17.46
CA SER A 55 4.81 4.24 18.30
C SER A 55 5.13 2.97 17.51
N PRO A 56 6.35 2.85 16.96
CA PRO A 56 6.74 1.70 16.16
C PRO A 56 6.79 0.37 16.94
N ILE A 57 6.59 0.40 18.27
CA ILE A 57 6.86 -0.72 19.17
C ILE A 57 5.78 -0.93 20.26
N ASP A 58 5.00 0.07 20.70
CA ASP A 58 4.14 -0.06 21.91
C ASP A 58 2.71 -0.65 21.72
N ILE A 59 2.33 -1.22 20.58
CA ILE A 59 1.01 -1.90 20.45
C ILE A 59 1.10 -3.42 20.48
N LEU A 60 2.31 -3.95 20.31
CA LEU A 60 2.61 -5.36 20.51
C LEU A 60 3.09 -5.76 21.92
N PRO A 61 3.30 -4.87 22.93
CA PRO A 61 3.65 -5.35 24.25
C PRO A 61 2.38 -5.80 24.98
N ASP A 62 2.37 -7.09 25.30
CA ASP A 62 1.65 -7.74 26.41
C ASP A 62 0.26 -8.39 26.21
N PHE A 63 -0.29 -8.58 24.99
CA PHE A 63 -1.64 -9.19 24.89
C PHE A 63 -1.81 -10.60 24.33
N ILE A 64 -0.88 -11.19 23.58
CA ILE A 64 -1.16 -12.54 23.02
C ILE A 64 0.05 -13.47 22.95
N PRO A 65 0.28 -14.31 23.99
CA PRO A 65 1.10 -15.49 23.81
C PRO A 65 0.34 -16.48 22.91
N PHE A 66 1.00 -16.97 21.83
CA PHE A 66 0.54 -17.97 20.82
C PHE A 66 -0.12 -17.51 19.51
N LEU A 67 -0.53 -16.24 19.30
CA LEU A 67 -1.10 -15.81 17.99
C LEU A 67 -0.12 -15.10 17.05
N GLY A 68 1.07 -14.71 17.53
CA GLY A 68 1.97 -13.79 16.81
C GLY A 68 2.59 -14.26 15.49
N GLN A 69 2.44 -15.52 15.07
CA GLN A 69 3.03 -15.99 13.79
C GLN A 69 2.07 -15.99 12.61
N ILE A 70 0.76 -16.06 12.86
CA ILE A 70 -0.26 -16.10 11.79
C ILE A 70 -0.70 -14.68 11.43
N ASP A 71 -0.61 -13.74 12.38
CA ASP A 71 -1.19 -12.40 12.27
C ASP A 71 -0.40 -11.45 11.35
N ASP A 72 0.93 -11.43 11.42
CA ASP A 72 1.74 -10.47 10.64
C ASP A 72 1.62 -10.66 9.12
N ALA A 73 1.68 -11.91 8.65
CA ALA A 73 1.59 -12.21 7.22
C ALA A 73 0.17 -12.00 6.69
N PHE A 74 -0.85 -12.31 7.50
CA PHE A 74 -2.24 -12.10 7.13
C PHE A 74 -2.57 -10.60 7.06
N ILE A 75 -2.16 -9.82 8.06
CA ILE A 75 -2.32 -8.36 8.09
C ILE A 75 -1.57 -7.75 6.91
N LEU A 76 -0.31 -8.15 6.66
CA LEU A 76 0.47 -7.65 5.54
C LEU A 76 -0.21 -7.96 4.19
N LEU A 77 -0.64 -9.21 3.98
CA LEU A 77 -1.31 -9.62 2.74
C LEU A 77 -2.64 -8.88 2.54
N PHE A 78 -3.40 -8.69 3.62
CA PHE A 78 -4.64 -7.92 3.60
C PHE A 78 -4.38 -6.45 3.27
N CYS A 79 -3.34 -5.85 3.86
CA CYS A 79 -2.91 -4.48 3.53
C CYS A 79 -2.52 -4.35 2.05
N ILE A 80 -1.74 -5.29 1.52
CA ILE A 80 -1.34 -5.31 0.10
C ILE A 80 -2.57 -5.43 -0.81
N TYR A 81 -3.49 -6.35 -0.50
CA TYR A 81 -4.73 -6.55 -1.26
C TYR A 81 -5.60 -5.29 -1.32
N LEU A 82 -5.72 -4.59 -0.19
CA LEU A 82 -6.51 -3.36 -0.09
C LEU A 82 -5.86 -2.21 -0.85
N LEU A 83 -4.53 -2.09 -0.74
CA LEU A 83 -3.75 -1.09 -1.46
C LEU A 83 -3.87 -1.28 -2.98
N GLU A 84 -3.76 -2.53 -3.45
CA GLU A 84 -3.92 -2.87 -4.87
C GLU A 84 -5.31 -2.47 -5.38
N LYS A 85 -6.36 -2.81 -4.63
CA LYS A 85 -7.74 -2.45 -4.99
C LYS A 85 -7.94 -0.94 -5.11
N ASP A 86 -7.40 -0.17 -4.18
CA ASP A 86 -7.55 1.29 -4.19
C ASP A 86 -6.67 1.99 -5.22
N LEU A 87 -5.47 1.46 -5.48
CA LEU A 87 -4.65 1.89 -6.62
C LEU A 87 -5.39 1.67 -7.94
N HIS A 88 -6.04 0.53 -8.13
CA HIS A 88 -6.84 0.26 -9.33
C HIS A 88 -8.02 1.23 -9.47
N LYS A 89 -8.75 1.49 -8.38
CA LYS A 89 -9.84 2.47 -8.39
C LYS A 89 -9.34 3.88 -8.73
N TYR A 90 -8.26 4.32 -8.08
CA TYR A 90 -7.67 5.63 -8.34
C TYR A 90 -7.12 5.75 -9.77
N GLN A 91 -6.49 4.69 -10.29
CA GLN A 91 -6.06 4.64 -11.69
C GLN A 91 -7.24 4.81 -12.65
N ASN A 92 -8.36 4.13 -12.41
CA ASN A 92 -9.56 4.26 -13.24
C ASN A 92 -10.13 5.68 -13.16
N TRP A 93 -10.31 6.22 -11.95
CA TRP A 93 -10.77 7.60 -11.76
C TRP A 93 -9.86 8.62 -12.45
N LYS A 94 -8.54 8.42 -12.41
CA LYS A 94 -7.57 9.31 -13.04
C LYS A 94 -7.59 9.21 -14.56
N LYS A 95 -7.85 8.03 -15.11
CA LYS A 95 -8.08 7.83 -16.55
C LYS A 95 -9.36 8.51 -17.00
N ASP A 96 -10.44 8.42 -16.22
CA ASP A 96 -11.72 9.05 -16.56
C ASP A 96 -11.65 10.59 -16.52
N ARG A 97 -10.70 11.17 -15.77
CA ARG A 97 -10.46 12.62 -15.69
C ARG A 97 -9.43 13.16 -16.70
N SER A 98 -8.74 12.31 -17.47
CA SER A 98 -7.65 12.70 -18.38
C SER A 98 -8.05 12.59 -19.83
#